data_AF-A0A1Q5PD51-F1
#
_entry.id   AF-A0A1Q5PD51-F1
#
_cell.length_a   1.000
_cell.length_b   1.000
_cell.length_c   1.000
_cell.angle_alpha   90.00
_cell.angle_beta   90.00
_cell.angle_gamma   90.00
#
_symmetry.space_group_name_H-M   'P 1'
#
loop_
_entity.id
_entity.type
_entity.pdbx_description
1 polymer ?
#
loop_
_entity_poly.entity_id
_entity_poly.type
_entity_poly.pdbx_seq_one_letter_code
_entity_poly.pdbx_strand_id
1 'polypeptide(L)'
;MKTATEIKFDKIVKVGFHEILKPLGFKKKGNNFYLQLENLGQIINIQKSSYNSKDHISFTINTGIFLPEYWKGLFYNQDKKVPVFPTEPECLLRKRIGGLRGQTDTWYDIDASTDESGLISEMRTNLEKYILPYFKKLNTKEALLDFLESEKLIVAPLAKLIVYGESNQFDRAKAEYITILKEKKNPHFLETVKEYGQKYGLV
;
A
#
# COMPACT_ATOMS: atom_id res chain seq x y z
N MET A 1 4.74 -23.69 -21.49
CA MET A 1 5.71 -24.19 -20.50
C MET A 1 6.42 -22.98 -19.90
N LYS A 2 6.71 -22.96 -18.60
CA LYS A 2 7.42 -21.83 -17.97
C LYS A 2 8.88 -21.78 -18.44
N THR A 3 9.43 -20.58 -18.62
CA THR A 3 10.86 -20.41 -18.90
C THR A 3 11.70 -20.69 -17.66
N ALA A 4 13.01 -20.88 -17.83
CA ALA A 4 13.93 -21.02 -16.68
C ALA A 4 13.85 -19.79 -15.75
N THR A 5 13.80 -18.59 -16.34
CA THR A 5 13.66 -17.32 -15.60
C THR A 5 12.34 -17.24 -14.83
N GLU A 6 11.22 -17.72 -15.39
CA GLU A 6 9.94 -17.79 -14.69
C GLU A 6 9.96 -18.79 -13.53
N ILE A 7 10.60 -19.95 -13.71
CA ILE A 7 10.78 -20.95 -12.64
C ILE A 7 11.59 -20.36 -11.48
N LYS A 8 12.68 -19.64 -11.79
CA LYS A 8 13.48 -18.94 -10.78
C LYS A 8 12.66 -17.89 -10.02
N PHE A 9 11.93 -17.03 -10.73
CA PHE A 9 11.07 -16.03 -10.11
C PHE A 9 10.05 -16.67 -9.17
N ASP A 10 9.36 -17.73 -9.60
CA ASP A 10 8.37 -18.40 -8.76
C ASP A 10 8.99 -19.01 -7.50
N LYS A 11 10.22 -19.55 -7.61
CA LYS A 11 10.97 -20.06 -6.46
C LYS A 11 11.34 -18.94 -5.49
N ILE A 12 11.82 -17.80 -5.99
CA ILE A 12 12.12 -16.61 -5.15
C ILE A 12 10.86 -16.12 -4.43
N VAL A 13 9.73 -16.00 -5.12
CA VAL A 13 8.45 -15.61 -4.50
C VAL A 13 7.99 -16.64 -3.46
N LYS A 14 8.16 -17.93 -3.73
CA LYS A 14 7.75 -18.99 -2.81
C LYS A 14 8.59 -18.99 -1.54
N VAL A 15 9.91 -19.08 -1.67
CA VAL A 15 10.85 -19.32 -0.56
C VAL A 15 11.24 -18.02 0.15
N GLY A 16 11.30 -16.90 -0.60
CA GLY A 16 11.63 -15.58 -0.08
C GLY A 16 10.44 -14.84 0.53
N PHE A 17 9.19 -15.22 0.19
CA PHE A 17 7.99 -14.57 0.73
C PHE A 17 6.94 -15.52 1.26
N HIS A 18 6.38 -16.38 0.40
CA HIS A 18 5.17 -17.13 0.75
C HIS A 18 5.36 -18.03 1.98
N GLU A 19 6.48 -18.73 2.08
CA GLU A 19 6.78 -19.63 3.21
C GLU A 19 6.92 -18.87 4.55
N ILE A 20 7.31 -17.59 4.52
CA ILE A 20 7.43 -16.73 5.71
C ILE A 20 6.08 -16.08 6.05
N LEU A 21 5.35 -15.61 5.04
CA LEU A 21 4.13 -14.84 5.23
C LEU A 21 2.92 -15.72 5.57
N LYS A 22 2.87 -16.95 5.04
CA LYS A 22 1.76 -17.88 5.29
C LYS A 22 1.53 -18.18 6.78
N PRO A 23 2.55 -18.55 7.60
CA PRO A 23 2.34 -18.78 9.02
C PRO A 23 1.93 -17.52 9.80
N LEU A 24 2.19 -16.32 9.25
CA LEU A 24 1.74 -15.04 9.81
C LEU A 24 0.30 -14.68 9.43
N GLY A 25 -0.41 -15.55 8.70
CA GLY A 25 -1.81 -15.36 8.32
C GLY A 25 -2.05 -14.65 6.99
N PHE A 26 -1.00 -14.31 6.24
CA PHE A 26 -1.16 -13.71 4.91
C PHE A 26 -1.76 -14.71 3.93
N LYS A 27 -2.80 -14.27 3.21
CA LYS A 27 -3.40 -14.97 2.07
C LYS A 27 -2.72 -14.53 0.78
N LYS A 28 -2.50 -15.45 -0.16
CA LYS A 28 -1.82 -15.17 -1.43
C LYS A 28 -2.78 -15.26 -2.63
N LYS A 29 -2.71 -14.29 -3.55
CA LYS A 29 -3.36 -14.33 -4.87
C LYS A 29 -2.40 -13.79 -5.94
N GLY A 30 -1.87 -14.67 -6.79
CA GLY A 30 -0.82 -14.30 -7.73
C GLY A 30 0.41 -13.78 -6.99
N ASN A 31 0.86 -12.57 -7.32
CA ASN A 31 1.98 -11.88 -6.66
C ASN A 31 1.55 -10.95 -5.51
N ASN A 32 0.29 -11.05 -5.07
CA ASN A 32 -0.24 -10.27 -3.96
C ASN A 32 -0.34 -11.14 -2.71
N PHE A 33 0.07 -10.57 -1.58
CA PHE A 33 -0.10 -11.11 -0.24
C PHE A 33 -0.93 -10.13 0.56
N TYR A 34 -1.94 -10.64 1.25
CA TYR A 34 -2.89 -9.84 2.01
C TYR A 34 -3.08 -10.41 3.41
N LEU A 35 -2.85 -9.58 4.42
CA LEU A 35 -3.24 -9.84 5.79
C LEU A 35 -4.42 -8.94 6.15
N GLN A 36 -5.58 -9.55 6.40
CA GLN A 36 -6.73 -8.89 6.98
C GLN A 36 -6.53 -8.82 8.50
N LEU A 37 -6.49 -7.61 9.05
CA LEU A 37 -6.67 -7.36 10.48
C LEU A 37 -8.12 -6.94 10.73
N GLU A 38 -8.51 -6.70 11.99
CA GLU A 38 -9.89 -6.36 12.34
C GLU A 38 -10.43 -5.15 11.57
N ASN A 39 -9.68 -4.03 11.60
CA ASN A 39 -10.14 -2.74 11.05
C ASN A 39 -9.31 -2.23 9.88
N LEU A 40 -8.24 -2.94 9.49
CA LEU A 40 -7.38 -2.54 8.37
C LEU A 40 -6.77 -3.76 7.69
N GLY A 41 -6.13 -3.51 6.55
CA GLY A 41 -5.46 -4.51 5.75
C GLY A 41 -3.99 -4.19 5.50
N GLN A 42 -3.14 -5.20 5.43
CA GLN A 42 -1.73 -5.06 5.08
C GLN A 42 -1.43 -5.86 3.81
N ILE A 43 -0.82 -5.19 2.83
CA ILE A 43 -0.62 -5.77 1.50
C ILE A 43 0.85 -5.72 1.12
N ILE A 44 1.34 -6.81 0.55
CA ILE A 44 2.63 -6.88 -0.15
C ILE A 44 2.33 -7.29 -1.59
N ASN A 45 2.80 -6.51 -2.55
CA ASN A 45 2.71 -6.81 -3.97
C ASN A 45 4.11 -6.93 -4.56
N ILE A 46 4.39 -8.06 -5.21
CA ILE A 46 5.62 -8.27 -5.99
C ILE A 46 5.34 -7.85 -7.43
N GLN A 47 5.61 -6.58 -7.72
CA GLN A 47 5.32 -5.95 -9.01
C GLN A 47 6.39 -6.33 -10.02
N LYS A 48 5.99 -7.02 -11.08
CA LYS A 48 6.85 -7.21 -12.26
C LYS A 48 6.90 -5.92 -13.09
N SER A 49 8.07 -5.62 -13.65
CA SER A 49 8.25 -4.55 -14.63
C SER A 49 7.43 -4.81 -15.90
N SER A 50 7.03 -3.74 -16.58
CA SER A 50 6.48 -3.82 -17.94
C SER A 50 7.53 -4.19 -18.99
N TYR A 51 8.83 -4.02 -18.67
CA TYR A 51 9.96 -4.25 -19.57
C TYR A 51 10.60 -5.63 -19.39
N ASN A 52 9.78 -6.66 -19.18
CA ASN A 52 10.25 -8.04 -19.04
C ASN A 52 10.36 -8.76 -20.39
N SER A 53 11.23 -9.76 -20.46
CA SER A 53 11.35 -10.69 -21.59
C SER A 53 11.21 -12.13 -21.10
N LYS A 54 11.31 -13.09 -22.03
CA LYS A 54 11.29 -14.53 -21.69
C LYS A 54 12.48 -14.93 -20.80
N ASP A 55 13.60 -14.25 -20.98
CA ASP A 55 14.88 -14.59 -20.34
C ASP A 55 15.25 -13.62 -19.22
N HIS A 56 14.52 -12.50 -19.07
CA HIS A 56 14.78 -11.47 -18.08
C HIS A 56 13.49 -11.00 -17.39
N ILE A 57 13.43 -11.10 -16.06
CA ILE A 57 12.35 -10.57 -15.22
C ILE A 57 12.95 -9.54 -14.26
N SER A 58 12.47 -8.30 -14.35
CA SER A 58 12.70 -7.28 -13.34
C SER A 58 11.46 -7.13 -12.45
N PHE A 59 11.64 -6.99 -11.14
CA PHE A 59 10.54 -6.77 -10.20
C PHE A 59 10.91 -5.87 -9.03
N THR A 60 9.90 -5.31 -8.37
CA THR A 60 10.04 -4.58 -7.11
C THR A 60 8.98 -5.03 -6.11
N ILE A 61 9.08 -4.54 -4.87
CA ILE A 61 8.16 -4.88 -3.78
C ILE A 61 7.44 -3.61 -3.35
N ASN A 62 6.12 -3.58 -3.55
CA ASN A 62 5.27 -2.54 -3.01
C ASN A 62 4.57 -3.05 -1.75
N THR A 63 4.37 -2.16 -0.79
CA THR A 63 3.59 -2.41 0.42
C THR A 63 2.46 -1.41 0.51
N GLY A 64 1.36 -1.79 1.16
CA GLY A 64 0.32 -0.83 1.47
C GLY A 64 -0.52 -1.18 2.69
N ILE A 65 -1.07 -0.12 3.29
CA ILE A 65 -2.04 -0.19 4.38
C ILE A 65 -3.41 0.18 3.81
N PHE A 66 -4.29 -0.80 3.76
CA PHE A 66 -5.67 -0.64 3.31
C PHE A 66 -6.56 -0.27 4.49
N LEU A 67 -7.39 0.76 4.31
CA LEU A 67 -8.37 1.20 5.30
C LEU A 67 -9.76 1.24 4.65
N PRO A 68 -10.74 0.44 5.10
CA PRO A 68 -12.06 0.39 4.49
C PRO A 68 -12.77 1.74 4.42
N GLU A 69 -12.60 2.61 5.41
CA GLU A 69 -13.16 3.96 5.46
C GLU A 69 -12.60 4.83 4.34
N TYR A 70 -11.29 4.76 4.09
CA TYR A 70 -10.69 5.48 2.97
C TYR A 70 -11.27 5.02 1.63
N TRP A 71 -11.44 3.71 1.44
CA TRP A 71 -12.07 3.14 0.25
C TRP A 71 -13.52 3.62 0.08
N LYS A 72 -14.33 3.49 1.13
CA LYS A 72 -15.74 3.92 1.12
C LYS A 72 -15.86 5.40 0.76
N GLY A 73 -15.02 6.23 1.37
CA GLY A 73 -15.01 7.65 1.09
C GLY A 73 -14.58 7.99 -0.33
N LEU A 74 -13.58 7.30 -0.90
CA LEU A 74 -13.16 7.51 -2.29
C LEU A 74 -14.22 7.11 -3.33
N PHE A 75 -15.00 6.07 -3.04
CA PHE A 75 -15.94 5.47 -3.97
C PHE A 75 -17.42 5.64 -3.56
N TYR A 76 -17.70 6.63 -2.72
CA TYR A 76 -19.00 6.84 -2.08
C TYR A 76 -20.17 7.05 -3.05
N ASN A 77 -19.88 7.49 -4.28
CA ASN A 77 -20.86 7.77 -5.34
C ASN A 77 -20.76 6.79 -6.52
N GLN A 78 -20.08 5.64 -6.36
CA GLN A 78 -19.81 4.69 -7.45
C GLN A 78 -20.40 3.29 -7.20
N ASP A 79 -21.25 3.11 -6.19
CA ASP A 79 -21.85 1.81 -5.81
C ASP A 79 -20.83 0.66 -5.67
N LYS A 80 -19.58 0.99 -5.33
CA LYS A 80 -18.50 0.01 -5.17
C LYS A 80 -18.50 -0.56 -3.76
N LYS A 81 -18.48 -1.88 -3.69
CA LYS A 81 -18.28 -2.61 -2.43
C LYS A 81 -16.82 -2.55 -2.00
N VAL A 82 -16.58 -2.62 -0.69
CA VAL A 82 -15.23 -2.78 -0.14
C VAL A 82 -14.66 -4.12 -0.66
N PRO A 83 -13.46 -4.12 -1.26
CA PRO A 83 -12.84 -5.35 -1.78
C PRO A 83 -12.54 -6.32 -0.65
N VAL A 84 -12.88 -7.60 -0.86
CA VAL A 84 -12.57 -8.69 0.08
C VAL A 84 -11.08 -9.07 0.04
N PHE A 85 -10.39 -8.74 -1.05
CA PHE A 85 -8.96 -8.91 -1.23
C PHE A 85 -8.41 -7.66 -1.92
N PRO A 86 -8.15 -6.57 -1.16
CA PRO A 86 -7.59 -5.35 -1.72
C PRO A 86 -6.17 -5.59 -2.26
N THR A 87 -5.79 -4.72 -3.18
CA THR A 87 -4.46 -4.66 -3.81
C THR A 87 -3.78 -3.34 -3.48
N GLU A 88 -2.46 -3.29 -3.64
CA GLU A 88 -1.67 -2.14 -3.21
C GLU A 88 -2.12 -0.77 -3.78
N PRO A 89 -2.61 -0.66 -5.04
CA PRO A 89 -3.12 0.61 -5.56
C PRO A 89 -4.35 1.15 -4.83
N GLU A 90 -5.06 0.30 -4.10
CA GLU A 90 -6.30 0.61 -3.38
C GLU A 90 -6.02 1.06 -1.93
N CYS A 91 -4.76 1.06 -1.51
CA CYS A 91 -4.34 1.39 -0.15
C CYS A 91 -4.29 2.90 0.10
N LEU A 92 -4.57 3.26 1.35
CA LEU A 92 -4.40 4.62 1.87
C LEU A 92 -2.92 5.01 1.93
N LEU A 93 -2.09 4.13 2.51
CA LEU A 93 -0.65 4.28 2.53
C LEU A 93 -0.02 3.29 1.59
N ARG A 94 0.97 3.77 0.83
CA ARG A 94 1.67 3.00 -0.19
C ARG A 94 3.15 3.31 -0.07
N LYS A 95 3.98 2.28 0.02
CA LYS A 95 5.43 2.44 0.12
C LYS A 95 6.15 1.29 -0.56
N ARG A 96 7.04 1.64 -1.48
CA ARG A 96 7.93 0.66 -2.12
C ARG A 96 9.12 0.36 -1.20
N ILE A 97 9.73 -0.81 -1.38
CA ILE A 97 10.84 -1.28 -0.55
C ILE A 97 12.02 -0.29 -0.46
N GLY A 98 12.36 0.40 -1.56
CA GLY A 98 13.39 1.45 -1.53
C GLY A 98 13.06 2.55 -0.50
N GLY A 99 11.82 3.03 -0.50
CA GLY A 99 11.34 4.00 0.49
C GLY A 99 11.31 3.44 1.92
N LEU A 100 11.00 2.17 2.13
CA LEU A 100 11.07 1.52 3.46
C LEU A 100 12.49 1.42 3.99
N ARG A 101 13.46 1.28 3.09
CA ARG A 101 14.90 1.25 3.38
C ARG A 101 15.54 2.65 3.49
N GLY A 102 14.79 3.71 3.19
CA GLY A 102 15.34 5.07 3.14
C GLY A 102 16.32 5.30 1.99
N GLN A 103 16.18 4.54 0.90
CA GLN A 103 17.05 4.60 -0.26
C GLN A 103 16.24 4.89 -1.54
N THR A 104 16.93 5.02 -2.66
CA THR A 104 16.32 5.18 -3.98
C THR A 104 15.50 3.95 -4.38
N ASP A 105 14.73 4.10 -5.45
CA ASP A 105 13.93 3.01 -6.00
C ASP A 105 14.79 1.76 -6.26
N THR A 106 14.26 0.58 -5.92
CA THR A 106 15.02 -0.68 -5.93
C THR A 106 14.26 -1.72 -6.75
N TRP A 107 14.95 -2.23 -7.76
CA TRP A 107 14.48 -3.28 -8.66
C TRP A 107 15.44 -4.47 -8.59
N TYR A 108 14.88 -5.65 -8.78
CA TYR A 108 15.55 -6.93 -8.71
C TYR A 108 15.42 -7.62 -10.06
N ASP A 109 16.55 -7.92 -10.66
CA ASP A 109 16.62 -8.57 -11.97
C ASP A 109 16.90 -10.06 -11.82
N ILE A 110 16.19 -10.86 -12.62
CA ILE A 110 16.33 -12.30 -12.70
C ILE A 110 16.59 -12.68 -14.14
N ASP A 111 17.66 -13.43 -14.36
CA ASP A 111 18.07 -14.02 -15.62
C ASP A 111 18.73 -15.41 -15.39
N ALA A 112 19.38 -15.94 -16.44
CA ALA A 112 20.06 -17.23 -16.38
C ALA A 112 21.22 -17.26 -15.38
N SER A 113 21.88 -16.14 -15.12
CA SER A 113 23.06 -15.99 -14.25
C SER A 113 22.74 -15.66 -12.80
N THR A 114 21.50 -15.27 -12.47
CA THR A 114 21.10 -14.88 -11.12
C THR A 114 21.42 -15.94 -10.06
N ASP A 115 22.10 -15.51 -8.99
CA ASP A 115 22.23 -16.25 -7.74
C ASP A 115 20.89 -16.24 -6.99
N GLU A 116 20.13 -17.32 -7.16
CA GLU A 116 18.83 -17.51 -6.52
C GLU A 116 18.93 -17.50 -4.99
N SER A 117 20.01 -18.02 -4.41
CA SER A 117 20.14 -18.16 -2.95
C SER A 117 20.41 -16.81 -2.31
N GLY A 118 21.31 -16.02 -2.89
CA GLY A 118 21.57 -14.64 -2.49
C GLY A 118 20.31 -13.78 -2.58
N LEU A 119 19.58 -13.85 -3.70
CA LEU A 119 18.37 -13.07 -3.90
C LEU A 119 17.24 -13.49 -2.93
N ILE A 120 17.06 -14.79 -2.67
CA ILE A 120 16.14 -15.27 -1.63
C ILE A 120 16.51 -14.70 -0.27
N SER A 121 17.79 -14.73 0.12
CA SER A 121 18.26 -14.17 1.40
C SER A 121 17.95 -12.67 1.52
N GLU A 122 18.11 -11.91 0.43
CA GLU A 122 17.74 -10.51 0.40
C GLU A 122 16.22 -10.31 0.55
N MET A 123 15.37 -11.12 -0.10
CA MET A 123 13.92 -11.04 0.06
C MET A 123 13.47 -11.27 1.50
N ARG A 124 14.09 -12.26 2.18
CA ARG A 124 13.85 -12.51 3.61
C ARG A 124 14.27 -11.32 4.46
N THR A 125 15.43 -10.76 4.18
CA THR A 125 15.92 -9.55 4.86
C THR A 125 14.97 -8.37 4.67
N ASN A 126 14.45 -8.15 3.45
CA ASN A 126 13.46 -7.13 3.16
C ASN A 126 12.19 -7.30 4.01
N LEU A 127 11.70 -8.54 4.14
CA LEU A 127 10.55 -8.86 4.99
C LEU A 127 10.84 -8.61 6.47
N GLU A 128 11.87 -9.22 7.01
CA GLU A 128 12.13 -9.28 8.45
C GLU A 128 12.59 -7.93 9.01
N LYS A 129 13.42 -7.18 8.28
CA LYS A 129 14.03 -5.94 8.78
C LYS A 129 13.23 -4.68 8.44
N TYR A 130 12.42 -4.71 7.37
CA TYR A 130 11.78 -3.50 6.87
C TYR A 130 10.26 -3.62 6.78
N ILE A 131 9.73 -4.61 6.07
CA ILE A 131 8.29 -4.69 5.78
C ILE A 131 7.49 -5.08 7.03
N LEU A 132 7.84 -6.18 7.70
CA LEU A 132 7.11 -6.65 8.88
C LEU A 132 7.22 -5.67 10.06
N PRO A 133 8.37 -5.05 10.36
CA PRO A 133 8.44 -4.00 11.38
C PRO A 133 7.61 -2.77 11.03
N TYR A 134 7.55 -2.35 9.76
CA TYR A 134 6.69 -1.26 9.31
C TYR A 134 5.20 -1.59 9.54
N PHE A 135 4.78 -2.79 9.16
CA PHE A 135 3.44 -3.28 9.40
C PHE A 135 3.09 -3.42 10.89
N LYS A 136 4.03 -3.87 11.72
CA LYS A 136 3.81 -3.95 13.17
C LYS A 136 3.56 -2.58 13.79
N LYS A 137 4.20 -1.52 13.29
CA LYS A 137 3.95 -0.14 13.73
C LYS A 137 2.58 0.39 13.31
N LEU A 138 2.00 -0.15 12.23
CA LEU A 138 0.74 0.29 11.63
C LEU A 138 -0.30 -0.85 11.63
N ASN A 139 -0.43 -1.54 12.77
CA ASN A 139 -1.34 -2.68 12.91
C ASN A 139 -2.70 -2.31 13.51
N THR A 140 -2.87 -1.08 13.99
CA THR A 140 -4.16 -0.55 14.46
C THR A 140 -4.54 0.72 13.71
N LYS A 141 -5.83 1.06 13.74
CA LYS A 141 -6.34 2.28 13.12
C LYS A 141 -5.77 3.51 13.81
N GLU A 142 -5.64 3.48 15.14
CA GLU A 142 -5.10 4.57 15.96
C GLU A 142 -3.64 4.85 15.58
N ALA A 143 -2.81 3.82 15.52
CA ALA A 143 -1.41 3.96 15.12
C ALA A 143 -1.25 4.49 13.69
N LEU A 144 -2.15 4.09 12.79
CA LEU A 144 -2.21 4.62 11.43
C LEU A 144 -2.59 6.12 11.41
N LEU A 145 -3.57 6.52 12.22
CA LEU A 145 -3.98 7.93 12.33
C LEU A 145 -2.88 8.80 12.93
N ASP A 146 -2.21 8.34 13.98
CA ASP A 146 -1.08 9.05 14.58
C ASP A 146 0.08 9.20 13.59
N PHE A 147 0.33 8.15 12.81
CA PHE A 147 1.32 8.18 11.73
C PHE A 147 0.96 9.22 10.65
N LEU A 148 -0.31 9.32 10.26
CA LEU A 148 -0.79 10.31 9.27
C LEU A 148 -0.67 11.77 9.74
N GLU A 149 -0.71 12.01 11.06
CA GLU A 149 -0.55 13.36 11.61
C GLU A 149 0.91 13.75 11.84
N SER A 150 1.75 12.78 12.21
CA SER A 150 3.15 13.02 12.59
C SER A 150 4.07 13.20 11.39
N GLU A 151 3.84 12.50 10.28
CA GLU A 151 4.62 12.70 9.08
C GLU A 151 4.01 13.80 8.21
N LYS A 152 4.84 14.70 7.67
CA LYS A 152 4.52 15.50 6.46
C LYS A 152 4.48 14.59 5.23
N LEU A 153 3.74 13.49 5.32
CA LEU A 153 3.54 12.60 4.20
C LEU A 153 2.90 13.39 3.07
N ILE A 154 3.44 13.21 1.87
CA ILE A 154 2.66 13.42 0.66
C ILE A 154 1.69 12.22 0.56
N VAL A 155 0.73 12.15 1.49
CA VAL A 155 -0.45 11.32 1.31
C VAL A 155 -1.32 11.94 0.22
N ALA A 156 -2.22 11.16 -0.36
CA ALA A 156 -3.24 11.69 -1.25
C ALA A 156 -3.89 12.92 -0.57
N PRO A 157 -4.02 14.08 -1.24
CA PRO A 157 -4.42 15.34 -0.59
C PRO A 157 -5.76 15.31 0.17
N LEU A 158 -6.61 14.31 -0.08
CA LEU A 158 -7.91 14.12 0.56
C LEU A 158 -7.92 13.01 1.62
N ALA A 159 -6.81 12.30 1.81
CA ALA A 159 -6.71 11.13 2.69
C ALA A 159 -7.24 11.40 4.09
N LYS A 160 -6.69 12.41 4.78
CA LYS A 160 -7.09 12.76 6.15
C LYS A 160 -8.55 13.23 6.21
N LEU A 161 -8.96 14.10 5.29
CA LEU A 161 -10.34 14.59 5.21
C LEU A 161 -11.34 13.43 5.09
N ILE A 162 -11.08 12.49 4.17
CA ILE A 162 -11.92 11.33 3.94
C ILE A 162 -11.95 10.43 5.18
N VAL A 163 -10.78 10.08 5.73
CA VAL A 163 -10.71 9.14 6.85
C VAL A 163 -11.40 9.70 8.09
N TYR A 164 -11.26 11.00 8.38
CA TYR A 164 -11.94 11.65 9.49
C TYR A 164 -13.45 11.75 9.25
N GLY A 165 -13.88 12.13 8.05
CA GLY A 165 -15.31 12.19 7.71
C GLY A 165 -16.01 10.84 7.84
N GLU A 166 -15.44 9.79 7.24
CA GLU A 166 -15.98 8.42 7.30
C GLU A 166 -15.90 7.78 8.68
N SER A 167 -15.01 8.28 9.55
CA SER A 167 -14.90 7.86 10.95
C SER A 167 -15.71 8.74 11.92
N ASN A 168 -16.57 9.64 11.42
CA ASN A 168 -17.35 10.60 12.21
C ASN A 168 -16.52 11.51 13.13
N GLN A 169 -15.24 11.74 12.80
CA GLN A 169 -14.36 12.67 13.51
C GLN A 169 -14.51 14.08 12.91
N PHE A 170 -15.71 14.64 12.96
CA PHE A 170 -16.08 15.85 12.21
C PHE A 170 -15.25 17.08 12.57
N ASP A 171 -14.81 17.25 13.81
CA ASP A 171 -13.94 18.36 14.20
C ASP A 171 -12.58 18.30 13.48
N ARG A 172 -11.98 17.11 13.40
CA ARG A 172 -10.72 16.88 12.68
C ARG A 172 -10.93 17.01 11.17
N ALA A 173 -12.04 16.48 10.65
CA ALA A 173 -12.40 16.61 9.25
C ALA A 173 -12.56 18.09 8.85
N LYS A 174 -13.19 18.90 9.71
CA LYS A 174 -13.38 20.34 9.49
C LYS A 174 -12.05 21.10 9.52
N ALA A 175 -11.17 20.78 10.47
CA ALA A 175 -9.83 21.37 10.53
C ALA A 175 -9.00 21.08 9.26
N GLU A 176 -9.02 19.82 8.81
CA GLU A 176 -8.34 19.41 7.57
C GLU A 176 -8.98 20.08 6.34
N TYR A 177 -10.31 20.12 6.25
CA TYR A 177 -11.06 20.80 5.18
C TYR A 177 -10.63 22.27 5.03
N ILE A 178 -10.62 23.03 6.13
CA ILE A 178 -10.18 24.44 6.14
C ILE A 178 -8.72 24.57 5.71
N THR A 179 -7.86 23.66 6.18
CA THR A 179 -6.43 23.65 5.84
C THR A 179 -6.23 23.44 4.34
N ILE A 180 -6.92 22.46 3.74
CA ILE A 180 -6.88 22.19 2.31
C ILE A 180 -7.35 23.40 1.49
N LEU A 181 -8.46 24.03 1.89
CA LEU A 181 -8.98 25.23 1.21
C LEU A 181 -8.01 26.41 1.24
N LYS A 182 -7.21 26.54 2.32
CA LYS A 182 -6.22 27.61 2.47
C LYS A 182 -4.96 27.35 1.65
N GLU A 183 -4.50 26.11 1.60
CA GLU A 183 -3.20 25.76 0.99
C GLU A 183 -3.27 25.45 -0.50
N LYS A 184 -4.38 24.88 -0.97
CA LYS A 184 -4.54 24.45 -2.37
C LYS A 184 -5.23 25.53 -3.19
N LYS A 185 -4.78 25.71 -4.43
CA LYS A 185 -5.27 26.75 -5.33
C LYS A 185 -5.95 26.23 -6.60
N ASN A 186 -5.85 24.93 -6.89
CA ASN A 186 -6.44 24.35 -8.10
C ASN A 186 -7.98 24.34 -7.98
N PRO A 187 -8.73 25.04 -8.87
CA PRO A 187 -10.18 25.18 -8.72
C PRO A 187 -10.95 23.86 -8.79
N HIS A 188 -10.61 22.97 -9.72
CA HIS A 188 -11.26 21.66 -9.86
C HIS A 188 -11.04 20.78 -8.63
N PHE A 189 -9.83 20.80 -8.08
CA PHE A 189 -9.55 20.09 -6.84
C PHE A 189 -10.36 20.66 -5.66
N LEU A 190 -10.50 21.99 -5.57
CA LEU A 190 -11.29 22.63 -4.52
C LEU A 190 -12.80 22.37 -4.66
N GLU A 191 -13.31 22.15 -5.87
CA GLU A 191 -14.69 21.70 -6.10
C GLU A 191 -14.91 20.32 -5.47
N THR A 192 -14.02 19.35 -5.73
CA THR A 192 -14.06 18.04 -5.07
C THR A 192 -13.96 18.16 -3.54
N VAL A 193 -13.12 19.07 -3.02
CA VAL A 193 -13.04 19.31 -1.56
C VAL A 193 -14.38 19.78 -1.01
N LYS A 194 -15.07 20.70 -1.69
CA LYS A 194 -16.40 21.20 -1.29
C LYS A 194 -17.46 20.10 -1.31
N GLU A 195 -17.44 19.19 -2.29
CA GLU A 195 -18.34 18.02 -2.30
C GLU A 195 -18.17 17.18 -1.03
N TYR A 196 -16.91 16.90 -0.62
CA TYR A 196 -16.65 16.24 0.66
C TYR A 196 -17.11 17.07 1.86
N GLY A 197 -16.94 18.40 1.80
CA GLY A 197 -17.46 19.31 2.82
C GLY A 197 -18.97 19.19 3.00
N GLN A 198 -19.74 19.14 1.91
CA GLN A 198 -21.18 18.94 1.94
C GLN A 198 -21.54 17.53 2.45
N LYS A 199 -20.90 16.49 1.91
CA LYS A 199 -21.12 15.10 2.31
C LYS A 199 -20.99 14.89 3.82
N TYR A 200 -19.97 15.47 4.42
CA TYR A 200 -19.68 15.30 5.85
C TYR A 200 -20.26 16.43 6.73
N GLY A 201 -21.05 17.36 6.18
CA GLY A 201 -21.66 18.46 6.95
C GLY A 201 -20.65 19.43 7.58
N LEU A 202 -19.56 19.72 6.88
CA LEU A 202 -18.46 20.58 7.37
C LEU A 202 -18.65 22.06 7.03
N VAL A 203 -19.63 22.37 6.18
CA VAL A 203 -19.99 23.70 5.68
C VAL A 203 -21.29 24.19 6.28
#